data_AF-D2DSS9-F1
#
_entry.id   AF-D2DSS9-F1
#
_cell.length_a   1.000
_cell.length_b   1.000
_cell.length_c   1.000
_cell.angle_alpha   90.00
_cell.angle_beta   90.00
_cell.angle_gamma   90.00
#
_symmetry.space_group_name_H-M   'P 1'
#
loop_
_entity.id
_entity.type
_entity.pdbx_description
1 polymer ?
#
loop_
_entity_poly.entity_id
_entity_poly.type
_entity_poly.pdbx_seq_one_letter_code
_entity_poly.pdbx_strand_id
1 'polypeptide(L)' 'MSFSGFKEVIEEGDTVILYIGVSQIYALEVKPKVINKNGQGVDNVFQTKYGSVKVMDLVGKKYGSRVNLSKGWGQVLY' A
#
# COMPACT_ATOMS: atom_id res chain seq x y z
N MET A 1 -1.07 4.21 11.20
CA MET A 1 -0.62 3.13 12.10
C MET A 1 0.50 3.70 12.92
N SER A 2 0.42 3.61 14.25
CA SER A 2 1.54 3.92 15.13
C SER A 2 2.26 2.62 15.44
N PHE A 3 3.60 2.60 15.37
CA PHE A 3 4.45 1.44 15.74
C PHE A 3 4.28 0.96 17.20
N SER A 4 3.37 1.56 17.96
CA SER A 4 3.06 1.24 19.36
C SER A 4 2.12 0.04 19.53
N GLY A 5 1.49 -0.47 18.47
CA GLY A 5 0.60 -1.63 18.57
C GLY A 5 0.33 -2.29 17.24
N PHE A 6 0.02 -3.60 17.28
CA PHE A 6 -0.41 -4.35 16.11
C PHE A 6 -1.89 -4.16 15.87
N LYS A 7 -2.25 -3.93 14.61
CA LYS A 7 -3.63 -3.80 14.15
C LYS A 7 -3.91 -4.87 13.12
N GLU A 8 -5.08 -5.51 13.18
CA GLU A 8 -5.36 -6.61 12.25
C GLU A 8 -5.73 -6.10 10.86
N VAL A 9 -6.47 -5.00 10.78
CA VAL A 9 -7.07 -4.47 9.54
C VAL A 9 -6.45 -3.13 9.16
N ILE A 10 -6.18 -2.93 7.88
CA ILE A 10 -5.63 -1.69 7.31
C ILE A 10 -6.75 -0.66 7.20
N GLU A 11 -6.52 0.56 7.69
CA GLU A 11 -7.44 1.69 7.57
C GLU A 11 -6.78 2.89 6.86
N GLU A 12 -7.59 3.87 6.50
CA GLU A 12 -7.11 5.14 5.96
C GLU A 12 -6.22 5.87 7.00
N GLY A 13 -5.11 6.44 6.53
CA GLY A 13 -4.08 7.07 7.35
C GLY A 13 -3.03 6.08 7.88
N ASP A 14 -3.16 4.78 7.61
CA ASP A 14 -2.14 3.81 7.97
C ASP A 14 -0.92 3.87 7.05
N THR A 15 0.28 3.68 7.61
CA THR A 15 1.47 3.38 6.82
C THR A 15 1.59 1.86 6.76
N VAL A 16 1.74 1.33 5.55
CA VAL A 16 1.84 -0.10 5.30
C VAL A 16 3.10 -0.40 4.49
N ILE A 17 3.67 -1.58 4.68
CA ILE A 17 4.84 -2.02 3.91
C ILE A 17 4.40 -3.01 2.84
N LEU A 18 4.52 -2.64 1.57
CA LEU A 18 4.34 -3.54 0.44
C LEU A 18 5.64 -4.32 0.20
N TYR A 19 5.61 -5.61 0.53
CA TYR A 19 6.68 -6.56 0.29
C TYR A 19 6.39 -7.36 -0.99
N ILE A 20 7.24 -7.23 -2.01
CA ILE A 20 7.15 -8.03 -3.24
C ILE A 20 8.29 -9.04 -3.32
N GLY A 21 9.47 -8.66 -2.84
CA GLY A 21 10.65 -9.51 -2.77
C GLY A 21 11.73 -8.84 -1.94
N VAL A 22 12.85 -9.54 -1.73
CA VAL A 22 13.95 -9.11 -0.84
C VAL A 22 14.48 -7.71 -1.14
N SER A 23 14.54 -7.32 -2.42
CA SER A 23 15.01 -6.00 -2.86
C SER A 23 13.89 -5.01 -3.18
N GLN A 24 12.63 -5.37 -2.96
CA GLN A 24 11.44 -4.63 -3.39
C GLN A 24 10.45 -4.51 -2.23
N ILE A 25 10.80 -3.60 -1.34
CA ILE A 25 10.05 -3.27 -0.13
C ILE A 25 9.72 -1.78 -0.18
N TYR A 26 8.44 -1.44 -0.08
CA TYR A 26 7.96 -0.07 -0.24
C TYR A 26 7.05 0.33 0.92
N ALA A 27 7.31 1.47 1.55
CA ALA A 27 6.38 2.06 2.52
C ALA A 27 5.33 2.90 1.78
N LEU A 28 4.06 2.63 2.02
CA LEU A 28 2.92 3.31 1.41
C LEU A 28 2.04 3.92 2.50
N GLU A 29 1.68 5.18 2.33
CA GLU A 29 0.68 5.81 3.18
C GLU A 29 -0.70 5.62 2.55
N VAL A 30 -1.62 5.03 3.32
CA VAL A 30 -2.97 4.67 2.88
C VAL A 30 -3.85 5.91 2.88
N LYS A 31 -3.81 6.64 1.76
CA LYS A 31 -4.65 7.81 1.51
C LYS A 31 -5.34 7.69 0.16
N PRO A 32 -6.56 8.23 0.00
CA PRO A 32 -7.30 8.15 -1.26
C PRO A 32 -6.62 8.94 -2.37
N LYS A 33 -6.06 10.11 -2.03
CA LYS A 33 -5.43 11.00 -2.99
C LYS A 33 -4.03 11.38 -2.55
N VAL A 34 -3.16 11.56 -3.54
CA VAL A 34 -1.82 12.11 -3.36
C VAL A 34 -1.66 13.34 -4.25
N ILE A 35 -0.93 14.33 -3.76
CA ILE A 35 -0.61 15.52 -4.55
C ILE A 35 0.55 15.15 -5.48
N ASN A 36 0.30 15.20 -6.78
CA ASN A 36 1.36 14.99 -7.77
C ASN A 36 2.30 16.21 -7.81
N LYS A 37 3.46 16.10 -8.45
CA LYS A 37 4.44 17.20 -8.60
C LYS A 37 3.85 18.50 -9.17
N ASN A 38 2.73 18.39 -9.88
CA ASN A 38 2.01 19.52 -10.48
C ASN A 38 0.95 20.13 -9.54
N GLY A 39 0.91 19.75 -8.26
CA GLY A 39 -0.06 20.26 -7.29
C GLY A 39 -1.48 19.71 -7.42
N GLN A 40 -1.71 18.74 -8.34
CA GLN A 40 -3.03 18.15 -8.57
C GLN A 40 -3.24 16.92 -7.66
N GLY A 41 -4.42 16.84 -7.04
CA GLY A 41 -4.84 15.67 -6.26
C GLY A 41 -5.26 14.54 -7.17
N VAL A 42 -4.41 13.53 -7.32
CA VAL A 42 -4.66 12.33 -8.12
C VAL A 42 -4.90 11.13 -7.21
N ASP A 43 -5.57 10.10 -7.73
CA ASP A 43 -5.76 8.86 -6.97
C ASP A 43 -4.41 8.25 -6.59
N ASN A 44 -4.31 7.79 -5.35
CA ASN A 44 -3.09 7.19 -4.84
C ASN A 44 -2.93 5.77 -5.39
N VAL A 45 -2.31 5.69 -6.56
CA VAL A 45 -1.99 4.45 -7.26
C VAL A 45 -0.49 4.23 -7.22
N PHE A 46 -0.07 3.19 -6.51
CA PHE A 46 1.33 2.82 -6.43
C PHE A 46 1.72 1.95 -7.63
N GLN A 47 2.74 2.39 -8.36
CA GLN A 47 3.25 1.72 -9.55
C GLN A 47 4.47 0.88 -9.20
N THR A 48 4.45 -0.39 -9.58
CA THR A 48 5.56 -1.33 -9.39
C THR A 48 5.97 -1.93 -10.73
N LYS A 49 7.13 -2.58 -10.77
CA LYS A 49 7.58 -3.33 -11.96
C LYS A 49 6.59 -4.45 -12.37
N TYR A 50 5.74 -4.87 -11.45
CA TYR A 50 4.78 -5.96 -11.60
C TYR A 50 3.34 -5.48 -11.82
N GLY A 51 3.14 -4.18 -12.00
CA GLY A 51 1.81 -3.58 -12.19
C GLY A 51 1.49 -2.55 -11.12
N SER A 52 0.24 -2.11 -11.11
CA SER A 52 -0.25 -1.06 -10.22
C SER A 52 -1.08 -1.63 -9.06
N VAL A 53 -1.03 -0.94 -7.93
CA VAL A 53 -1.91 -1.18 -6.78
C VAL A 53 -2.60 0.13 -6.45
N LYS A 54 -3.94 0.15 -6.49
CA LYS A 54 -4.67 1.27 -5.89
C LYS A 54 -4.54 1.13 -4.37
N VAL A 55 -4.01 2.15 -3.73
CA VAL A 55 -3.73 2.10 -2.29
C VAL A 55 -5.02 1.92 -1.48
N MET A 56 -6.14 2.47 -1.96
CA MET A 56 -7.44 2.28 -1.33
C MET A 56 -7.96 0.83 -1.37
N ASP A 57 -7.51 0.01 -2.31
CA ASP A 57 -7.88 -1.42 -2.35
C ASP A 57 -7.21 -2.24 -1.22
N LEU A 58 -6.34 -1.60 -0.44
CA LEU A 58 -5.73 -2.18 0.76
C LEU A 58 -6.60 -1.96 2.00
N VAL A 59 -7.45 -0.92 2.00
CA VAL A 59 -8.33 -0.61 3.13
C VAL A 59 -9.30 -1.78 3.36
N GLY A 60 -9.47 -2.18 4.61
CA GLY A 60 -10.30 -3.31 5.00
C GLY A 60 -9.63 -4.68 4.83
N LYS A 61 -8.44 -4.76 4.23
CA LYS A 61 -7.65 -6.00 4.20
C LYS A 61 -6.89 -6.18 5.50
N LYS A 62 -6.60 -7.43 5.83
CA LYS A 62 -5.75 -7.75 6.99
C LYS A 62 -4.28 -7.53 6.67
N TYR A 63 -3.51 -7.07 7.64
CA TYR A 63 -2.06 -7.12 7.57
C TYR A 63 -1.59 -8.59 7.44
N GLY A 64 -0.52 -8.81 6.69
CA GLY A 64 -0.03 -10.12 6.25
C GLY A 64 -0.77 -10.71 5.04
N SER A 65 -1.83 -10.05 4.54
CA SER A 65 -2.58 -10.57 3.39
C SER A 65 -1.83 -10.40 2.07
N ARG A 66 -2.15 -11.29 1.11
CA ARG A 66 -1.63 -11.25 -0.25
C ARG A 66 -2.36 -10.19 -1.07
N VAL A 67 -1.61 -9.36 -1.77
CA VAL A 67 -2.12 -8.40 -2.75
C VAL A 67 -1.73 -8.87 -4.14
N ASN A 68 -2.73 -9.04 -5.00
CA ASN A 68 -2.50 -9.39 -6.39
C ASN A 68 -2.06 -8.16 -7.17
N LEU A 69 -1.00 -8.33 -7.94
CA LEU A 69 -0.49 -7.35 -8.90
C LEU A 69 -0.85 -7.83 -10.31
N SER A 70 -0.78 -6.95 -11.31
CA SER A 70 -1.03 -7.35 -12.70
C SER A 70 -0.12 -8.48 -13.18
N LYS A 71 1.09 -8.57 -12.61
CA LYS A 71 2.10 -9.60 -12.89
C LYS A 71 2.69 -10.16 -11.59
N GLY A 72 1.93 -10.99 -10.88
CA GLY A 72 2.39 -11.66 -9.66
C GLY A 72 1.64 -11.15 -8.43
N TRP A 73 2.34 -11.08 -7.30
CA TRP A 73 1.73 -10.76 -6.02
C TRP A 73 2.76 -10.18 -5.04
N GLY A 74 2.26 -9.45 -4.04
CA GLY A 74 3.02 -9.03 -2.86
C GLY A 74 2.26 -9.33 -1.58
N GLN A 75 2.84 -8.98 -0.45
CA GLN A 75 2.22 -8.99 0.87
C GLN A 75 2.21 -7.59 1.45
N VAL A 76 1.16 -7.28 2.21
CA VAL A 76 1.09 -6.03 2.98
C VAL A 76 1.46 -6.31 4.42
N LEU A 77 2.46 -5.61 4.94
CA LEU A 77 3.00 -5.78 6.27
C LEU A 77 2.84 -4.50 7.10
N TYR A 78 3.06 -4.63 8.39
CA TYR A 78 3.09 -3.54 9.37
C TYR A 78 4.23 -2.56 9.08
#